data_AF-A0A821RM16-F1
#
_entry.id   AF-A0A821RM16-F1
#
_cell.length_a   1.000
_cell.length_b   1.000
_cell.length_c   1.000
_cell.angle_alpha   90.00
_cell.angle_beta   90.00
_cell.angle_gamma   90.00
#
_symmetry.space_group_name_H-M   'P 1'
#
loop_
_entity.id
_entity.type
_entity.pdbx_description
1 polymer ?
#
loop_
_entity_poly.entity_id
_entity_poly.type
_entity_poly.pdbx_seq_one_letter_code
_entity_poly.pdbx_strand_id
1 'polypeptide(L)' 'DMRREVPINLTREEMSYYMKYFRQIDVENKGFLTLKDLKRHLQVSKNDVSEAEFRILMGEIDQNQNGIIETEEFLQ' A
#
# COMPACT_ATOMS: atom_id res chain seq x y z
N ASP A 1 12.97 -5.10 -22.99
CA ASP A 1 12.61 -4.32 -21.79
C ASP A 1 11.24 -3.71 -21.91
N MET A 2 10.21 -4.44 -21.47
CA MET A 2 8.86 -3.89 -21.27
C MET A 2 8.66 -3.71 -19.77
N ARG A 3 9.26 -2.66 -19.18
CA ARG A 3 8.66 -2.08 -17.98
C ARG A 3 7.40 -1.39 -18.47
N ARG A 4 6.27 -2.12 -18.43
CA ARG A 4 4.97 -1.51 -18.67
C ARG A 4 4.76 -0.53 -17.53
N GLU A 5 5.06 0.74 -17.78
CA GLU A 5 4.37 1.83 -17.11
C GLU A 5 2.90 1.66 -17.49
N VAL A 6 2.18 0.84 -16.72
CA VAL A 6 0.72 0.86 -16.77
C VAL A 6 0.38 2.16 -16.07
N PRO A 7 -0.07 3.22 -16.77
CA PRO A 7 -0.59 4.37 -16.06
C PRO A 7 -1.75 3.83 -15.23
N ILE A 8 -1.59 3.85 -13.91
CA ILE A 8 -2.61 3.40 -12.97
C ILE A 8 -3.76 4.40 -13.08
N ASN A 9 -4.65 4.12 -14.02
CA ASN A 9 -5.81 4.93 -14.33
C ASN A 9 -6.98 4.35 -13.56
N LEU A 10 -6.90 4.42 -12.23
CA LEU A 10 -7.96 3.96 -11.35
C LEU A 10 -9.23 4.76 -11.66
N THR A 11 -10.32 4.04 -11.89
CA THR A 11 -11.65 4.63 -11.93
C THR A 11 -12.00 5.25 -10.56
N ARG A 12 -13.00 6.14 -10.50
CA ARG A 12 -13.44 6.72 -9.21
C ARG A 12 -13.89 5.64 -8.23
N GLU A 13 -14.50 4.58 -8.74
CA GLU A 13 -14.96 3.44 -7.97
C GLU A 13 -13.78 2.67 -7.38
N GLU A 14 -12.73 2.41 -8.18
CA GLU A 14 -11.50 1.78 -7.72
C GLU A 14 -10.76 2.67 -6.72
N MET A 15 -10.60 3.96 -6.99
CA MET A 15 -10.02 4.91 -6.03
C MET A 15 -10.80 4.90 -4.71
N SER A 16 -12.14 4.90 -4.76
CA SER A 16 -12.94 4.83 -3.54
C SER A 16 -12.79 3.50 -2.81
N TYR A 17 -12.62 2.39 -3.52
CA TYR A 17 -12.39 1.07 -2.93
C TYR A 17 -11.02 1.01 -2.25
N TYR A 18 -9.97 1.40 -2.95
CA TYR A 18 -8.61 1.45 -2.42
C TYR A 18 -8.48 2.45 -1.26
N MET A 19 -9.15 3.60 -1.32
CA MET A 19 -9.20 4.55 -0.20
C MET A 19 -9.94 4.02 1.03
N LYS A 20 -10.97 3.19 0.84
CA LYS A 20 -11.63 2.51 1.97
C LYS A 20 -10.70 1.46 2.57
N TYR A 21 -10.00 0.72 1.73
CA TYR A 21 -9.04 -0.29 2.16
C TYR A 21 -7.87 0.33 2.92
N PHE A 22 -7.30 1.42 2.40
CA PHE A 22 -6.26 2.20 3.07
C PHE A 22 -6.68 2.62 4.48
N ARG A 23 -7.88 3.16 4.63
CA ARG A 23 -8.43 3.57 5.95
C ARG A 23 -8.68 2.42 6.92
N GLN A 24 -8.87 1.20 6.43
CA GLN A 24 -8.96 0.03 7.32
C GLN A 24 -7.61 -0.32 7.95
N ILE A 25 -6.52 -0.03 7.23
CA ILE A 25 -5.15 -0.27 7.69
C ILE A 25 -4.66 0.91 8.55
N ASP A 26 -4.98 2.15 8.15
CA ASP A 26 -4.68 3.38 8.87
C ASP A 26 -5.65 3.61 10.05
N VAL A 27 -5.61 2.70 11.02
CA VAL A 27 -6.48 2.74 12.21
C VAL A 27 -6.35 4.06 13.00
N GLU A 28 -5.18 4.70 12.92
CA GLU A 28 -4.86 5.94 13.62
C GLU A 28 -5.21 7.20 12.81
N ASN A 29 -5.73 7.07 11.57
CA ASN A 29 -6.03 8.16 10.64
C ASN A 29 -4.87 9.15 10.43
N LYS A 30 -3.66 8.61 10.25
CA LYS A 30 -2.43 9.37 10.00
C LYS A 30 -2.35 9.95 8.59
N GLY A 31 -3.07 9.36 7.62
CA GLY A 31 -3.00 9.70 6.20
C GLY A 31 -1.82 9.02 5.46
N PHE A 32 -1.07 8.18 6.16
CA PHE A 32 0.02 7.37 5.62
C PHE A 32 0.07 6.01 6.33
N LEU A 33 0.56 4.98 5.64
CA LEU A 33 0.76 3.66 6.20
C LEU A 33 2.23 3.43 6.52
N THR A 34 2.52 2.98 7.73
CA THR A 34 3.85 2.50 8.08
C THR A 34 3.96 1.00 7.88
N LEU A 35 5.20 0.49 7.82
CA LEU A 35 5.50 -0.94 7.91
C LEU A 35 4.75 -1.64 9.07
N LYS A 36 4.58 -0.93 10.20
CA LYS A 36 3.90 -1.46 11.38
C LYS A 36 2.40 -1.62 11.18
N ASP A 37 1.77 -0.67 10.50
CA ASP A 37 0.31 -0.70 10.22
C ASP A 37 -0.02 -1.85 9.27
N LEU A 38 0.79 -2.00 8.23
CA LEU A 38 0.67 -3.09 7.26
C LEU A 38 0.97 -4.46 7.90
N LYS A 39 2.03 -4.60 8.70
CA LYS A 39 2.31 -5.86 9.42
C LYS A 39 1.17 -6.24 10.35
N ARG A 40 0.60 -5.27 11.08
CA ARG A 40 -0.56 -5.50 11.95
C ARG A 40 -1.75 -5.99 11.14
N HIS A 41 -2.05 -5.36 10.00
CA HIS A 41 -3.14 -5.77 9.12
C HIS A 41 -2.93 -7.16 8.52
N LEU A 42 -1.70 -7.48 8.07
CA LEU A 42 -1.35 -8.80 7.54
C LEU A 42 -1.54 -9.91 8.57
N GLN A 43 -1.09 -9.70 9.81
CA GLN A 43 -1.31 -10.62 10.93
C GLN A 43 -2.79 -10.87 11.22
N VAL A 44 -3.63 -9.84 11.10
CA VAL A 44 -5.09 -9.94 11.29
C VAL A 44 -5.75 -10.66 10.11
N SER A 45 -5.27 -10.44 8.89
CA SER A 45 -5.83 -11.02 7.66
C SER A 45 -5.53 -12.51 7.47
N LYS A 46 -4.71 -13.14 8.34
CA LYS A 46 -4.19 -14.52 8.22
C LYS A 46 -3.49 -14.82 6.88
N ASN A 47 -3.03 -13.80 6.17
CA ASN A 47 -2.18 -13.98 5.00
C ASN A 47 -0.73 -14.15 5.46
N ASP A 48 -0.13 -15.30 5.13
CA ASP A 48 1.30 -15.58 5.32
C ASP A 48 2.11 -14.88 4.22
N VAL A 49 2.19 -13.55 4.27
CA VAL A 49 3.18 -12.80 3.47
C VAL A 49 4.48 -12.80 4.25
N SER A 50 5.55 -13.34 3.65
CA SER A 50 6.87 -13.36 4.29
C SER A 50 7.43 -11.93 4.41
N GLU A 51 8.33 -11.69 5.38
CA GLU A 51 8.98 -10.37 5.50
C GLU A 51 9.77 -9.96 4.24
N ALA A 52 10.21 -10.95 3.45
CA ALA A 52 10.95 -10.71 2.20
C ALA A 52 10.02 -10.19 1.11
N GLU A 53 8.89 -10.88 0.86
CA GLU A 53 7.86 -10.43 -0.09
C GLU A 53 7.29 -9.09 0.33
N PHE A 54 7.11 -8.88 1.63
CA PHE A 54 6.62 -7.61 2.16
C PHE A 54 7.61 -6.45 1.91
N ARG A 55 8.92 -6.68 2.06
CA ARG A 55 9.94 -5.68 1.72
C ARG A 55 9.99 -5.37 0.23
N ILE A 56 9.74 -6.37 -0.62
CA ILE A 56 9.65 -6.17 -2.07
C ILE A 56 8.43 -5.31 -2.41
N LEU A 57 7.25 -5.65 -1.89
CA LEU A 57 6.02 -4.88 -2.09
C LEU A 57 6.18 -3.43 -1.61
N MET A 58 6.80 -3.22 -0.45
CA MET A 58 7.11 -1.88 0.03
C MET A 58 8.03 -1.14 -0.93
N GLY A 59 9.10 -1.76 -1.42
CA GLY A 59 10.03 -1.12 -2.34
C GLY A 59 9.44 -0.81 -3.72
N GLU A 60 8.34 -1.44 -4.10
CA GLU A 60 7.61 -1.14 -5.34
C GLU A 60 6.63 0.03 -5.17
N ILE A 61 6.13 0.27 -3.95
CA ILE A 61 5.09 1.28 -3.66
C ILE A 61 5.67 2.56 -3.04
N ASP A 62 6.68 2.45 -2.17
CA ASP A 62 7.42 3.57 -1.56
C ASP A 62 8.38 4.19 -2.59
N GLN A 63 7.83 5.02 -3.48
CA GLN A 63 8.57 5.61 -4.59
C GLN A 63 9.61 6.63 -4.12
N ASN A 64 9.29 7.37 -3.05
CA ASN A 64 10.16 8.40 -2.51
C ASN A 64 11.18 7.84 -1.47
N GLN A 65 11.07 6.56 -1.11
CA GLN A 65 11.92 5.84 -0.15
C GLN A 65 11.95 6.48 1.24
N ASN A 66 10.83 7.06 1.67
CA ASN A 66 10.71 7.70 2.98
C ASN A 66 10.32 6.70 4.09
N GLY A 67 10.05 5.43 3.73
CA GLY A 67 9.70 4.36 4.66
C GLY A 67 8.23 4.37 5.12
N ILE A 68 7.39 5.20 4.50
CA ILE A 68 5.93 5.22 4.65
C ILE A 68 5.29 5.08 3.27
N ILE A 69 4.02 4.66 3.23
CA ILE A 69 3.22 4.70 2.01
C ILE A 69 2.22 5.84 2.17
N GLU A 70 2.43 6.89 1.39
CA GLU A 70 1.48 7.99 1.29
C GLU A 70 0.23 7.56 0.53
N THR A 71 -0.87 8.28 0.75
CA THR A 71 -2.13 7.99 0.03
C THR A 71 -1.94 8.10 -1.49
N GLU A 72 -1.11 9.03 -1.94
CA GLU A 72 -0.79 9.23 -3.37
C GLU A 72 0.01 8.06 -3.93
N GLU A 73 1.01 7.58 -3.19
CA GLU A 73 1.81 6.40 -3.54
C GLU A 73 0.97 5.12 -3.55
N PHE A 74 -0.04 5.00 -2.68
CA PHE A 74 -0.95 3.85 -2.64
C PHE A 74 -1.93 3.79 -3.82
N LEU A 75 -2.23 4.94 -4.44
CA LEU A 75 -3.18 5.05 -5.55
C LEU A 75 -2.49 5.16 -6.92
N GLN A 76 -1.16 5.28 -6.92
CA GLN A 76 -0.31 5.23 -8.11
C GLN A 76 0.05 3.81 -8.51
#